data_AF-A0A151R5M1-F1
#
_entry.id   AF-A0A151R5M1-F1
#
_cell.length_a   1.000
_cell.length_b   1.000
_cell.length_c   1.000
_cell.angle_alpha   90.00
_cell.angle_beta   90.00
_cell.angle_gamma   90.00
#
_symmetry.space_group_name_H-M   'P 1'
#
loop_
_entity.id
_entity.type
_entity.pdbx_description
1 polymer ?
#
loop_
_entity_poly.entity_id
_entity_poly.type
_entity_poly.pdbx_seq_one_letter_code
_entity_poly.pdbx_strand_id
1 'polypeptide(L)'
;MNTKFFHLMVKWRSRKNEIKGLFIDDQWVEEPEAVKNNAMSYFENRFQEQTMVRPKLDGAQFKSISSSQNEMLVAVFGEEEIKGAVWDCGSTKCLGPDGFNFKFIKEF
;
A
#
# COMPACT_ATOMS: atom_id res chain seq x y z
N MET A 1 19.36 -20.63 -10.30
CA MET A 1 18.46 -20.04 -9.27
C MET A 1 18.97 -20.45 -7.90
N ASN A 2 19.44 -19.51 -7.07
CA ASN A 2 20.17 -19.82 -5.82
C ASN A 2 19.22 -20.07 -4.64
N THR A 3 18.43 -21.14 -4.73
CA THR A 3 17.42 -21.50 -3.72
C THR A 3 18.04 -21.68 -2.33
N LYS A 4 19.25 -22.24 -2.23
CA LYS A 4 19.99 -22.39 -0.96
C LYS A 4 20.21 -21.06 -0.24
N PHE A 5 20.62 -20.02 -0.96
CA PHE A 5 20.79 -18.68 -0.40
C PHE A 5 19.47 -18.12 0.16
N PHE A 6 18.39 -18.19 -0.61
CA PHE A 6 17.08 -17.71 -0.17
C PHE A 6 16.52 -18.49 1.03
N HIS A 7 16.69 -19.82 1.06
CA HIS A 7 16.30 -20.63 2.22
C HIS A 7 17.07 -20.25 3.50
N LEU A 8 18.37 -19.95 3.40
CA LEU A 8 19.16 -19.50 4.54
C LEU A 8 18.71 -18.12 5.03
N MET A 9 18.40 -17.20 4.11
CA MET A 9 17.84 -15.88 4.46
C MET A 9 16.50 -16.00 5.19
N VAL A 10 15.59 -16.86 4.70
CA VAL A 10 14.29 -17.10 5.35
C VAL A 10 14.50 -17.67 6.75
N LYS A 11 15.33 -18.70 6.92
CA LYS A 11 15.64 -19.28 8.24
C LYS A 11 16.27 -18.28 9.20
N TRP A 12 17.14 -17.40 8.71
CA TRP A 12 17.73 -16.35 9.54
C TRP A 12 16.66 -15.33 9.98
N ARG A 13 15.80 -14.88 9.07
CA ARG A 13 14.68 -13.98 9.39
C ARG A 13 13.69 -14.62 10.36
N SER A 14 13.30 -15.88 10.15
CA SER A 14 12.40 -16.60 11.07
C SER A 14 12.98 -16.69 12.47
N ARG A 15 14.26 -17.05 12.63
CA ARG A 15 14.92 -17.11 13.95
C ARG A 15 15.06 -15.75 14.61
N LYS A 16 15.30 -14.70 13.82
CA LYS A 16 15.41 -13.32 14.33
C LYS A 16 14.06 -12.77 14.79
N ASN A 17 12.98 -13.14 14.11
CA ASN A 17 11.63 -12.63 14.36
C ASN A 17 10.81 -13.55 15.30
N GLU A 18 11.41 -14.64 15.78
CA GLU A 18 10.78 -15.56 16.70
C GLU A 18 10.60 -14.89 18.08
N ILE A 19 9.36 -14.81 18.54
CA ILE A 19 9.03 -14.36 19.89
C ILE A 19 9.09 -15.59 20.79
N LYS A 20 10.12 -15.67 21.63
CA LYS A 20 10.33 -16.81 22.56
C LYS A 20 9.48 -16.73 23.82
N GLY A 21 9.10 -15.51 24.20
CA GLY A 21 8.36 -15.23 25.43
C GLY A 21 8.13 -13.74 25.57
N LEU A 22 7.34 -13.37 26.57
CA LEU A 22 7.01 -11.99 26.93
C LEU A 22 7.16 -11.80 28.45
N PHE A 23 7.46 -10.57 28.87
CA PHE A 23 7.32 -10.18 30.27
C PHE A 23 5.87 -9.79 30.54
N ILE A 24 5.21 -10.53 31.44
CA ILE A 24 3.83 -10.33 31.87
C ILE A 24 3.86 -10.25 33.40
N ASP A 25 3.35 -9.15 33.97
CA ASP A 25 3.34 -8.92 35.42
C ASP A 25 4.70 -9.18 36.11
N ASP A 26 5.77 -8.62 35.51
CA ASP A 26 7.17 -8.76 35.95
C ASP A 26 7.73 -10.20 35.92
N GLN A 27 7.04 -11.13 35.26
CA GLN A 27 7.49 -12.51 35.07
C GLN A 27 7.74 -12.81 33.59
N TRP A 28 8.81 -13.56 33.32
CA TRP A 28 9.09 -14.07 31.98
C TRP A 28 8.21 -15.28 31.68
N VAL A 29 7.36 -15.17 30.67
CA VAL A 29 6.41 -16.22 30.26
C VAL A 29 6.75 -16.69 28.85
N GLU A 30 7.00 -18.00 28.73
CA GLU A 30 7.29 -18.67 27.44
C GLU A 30 6.13 -19.55 26.95
N GLU A 31 5.11 -19.76 27.79
CA GLU A 31 3.96 -20.62 27.47
C GLU A 31 3.23 -20.06 26.23
N PRO A 32 3.16 -20.81 25.11
CA PRO A 32 2.69 -20.26 23.84
C PRO A 32 1.28 -19.69 23.87
N GLU A 33 0.37 -20.30 24.64
CA GLU A 33 -1.00 -19.82 24.78
C GLU A 33 -1.07 -18.51 25.57
N ALA A 34 -0.32 -18.41 26.67
CA ALA A 34 -0.25 -17.20 27.48
C ALA A 34 0.37 -16.02 26.71
N VAL A 35 1.46 -16.27 25.97
CA VAL A 35 2.12 -15.28 25.12
C VAL A 35 1.17 -14.76 24.03
N LYS A 36 0.43 -15.66 23.36
CA LYS A 36 -0.55 -15.30 22.33
C LYS A 36 -1.69 -14.46 22.90
N ASN A 37 -2.26 -14.90 24.02
CA ASN A 37 -3.40 -14.21 24.64
C ASN A 37 -3.01 -12.81 25.12
N ASN A 38 -1.85 -12.68 25.77
CA ASN A 38 -1.36 -11.38 26.21
C ASN A 38 -1.08 -10.43 25.03
N ALA A 39 -0.42 -10.93 23.98
CA ALA A 39 -0.17 -10.12 22.78
C ALA A 39 -1.48 -9.67 22.12
N MET A 40 -2.47 -10.57 22.02
CA MET A 40 -3.79 -10.26 21.49
C MET A 40 -4.47 -9.16 22.30
N SER A 41 -4.65 -9.36 23.62
CA SER A 41 -5.29 -8.38 24.50
C SER A 41 -4.55 -7.04 24.51
N TYR A 42 -3.22 -7.04 24.46
CA TYR A 42 -2.43 -5.81 24.38
C TYR A 42 -2.78 -5.00 23.13
N PHE A 43 -2.78 -5.64 21.95
CA PHE A 43 -3.07 -4.93 20.70
C PHE A 43 -4.54 -4.59 20.55
N GLU A 44 -5.46 -5.43 21.02
CA GLU A 44 -6.88 -5.11 21.09
C GLU A 44 -7.10 -3.82 21.88
N ASN A 45 -6.60 -3.75 23.12
CA ASN A 45 -6.74 -2.56 23.96
C ASN A 45 -6.02 -1.34 23.36
N ARG A 46 -4.86 -1.53 22.73
CA ARG A 46 -4.06 -0.45 22.16
C ARG A 46 -4.71 0.20 20.92
N PHE A 47 -5.39 -0.60 20.12
CA PHE A 47 -6.05 -0.18 18.88
C PHE A 47 -7.56 -0.01 19.01
N GLN A 48 -8.11 -0.27 20.20
CA GLN A 48 -9.49 0.03 20.50
C GLN A 48 -9.72 1.54 20.40
N GLU A 49 -10.75 1.92 19.65
CA GLU A 49 -11.19 3.31 19.56
C GLU A 49 -11.72 3.74 20.94
N GLN A 50 -11.00 4.65 21.61
CA GLN A 50 -11.43 5.19 22.91
C GLN A 50 -12.59 6.17 22.79
N THR A 51 -12.74 6.79 21.62
CA THR A 51 -13.73 7.84 21.38
C THR A 51 -15.04 7.24 20.89
N MET A 52 -16.05 7.18 21.76
CA MET A 52 -17.39 6.70 21.38
C MET A 52 -18.15 7.67 20.47
N VAL A 53 -17.81 8.96 20.49
CA VAL A 53 -18.42 9.98 19.64
C VAL A 53 -17.51 10.28 18.46
N ARG A 54 -17.71 9.55 17.36
CA ARG A 54 -17.04 9.85 16.09
C ARG A 54 -17.72 11.07 15.46
N PRO A 55 -17.07 12.25 15.38
CA PRO A 55 -17.67 13.41 14.74
C PRO A 55 -17.94 13.05 13.28
N LYS A 56 -19.20 13.23 12.86
CA LYS A 56 -19.57 13.08 11.46
C LYS A 56 -19.20 14.37 10.74
N LEU A 57 -18.89 14.26 9.46
CA LEU A 57 -18.71 15.41 8.57
C LEU A 57 -20.06 15.97 8.10
N ASP A 58 -21.14 15.71 8.87
CA ASP A 58 -22.48 16.15 8.56
C ASP A 58 -22.50 17.69 8.51
N GLY A 59 -22.95 18.25 7.39
CA GLY A 59 -22.96 19.70 7.16
C GLY A 59 -21.63 20.31 6.72
N ALA A 60 -20.55 19.52 6.63
CA ALA A 60 -19.31 20.00 6.01
C ALA A 60 -19.51 20.14 4.50
N GLN A 61 -19.28 21.35 3.98
CA GLN A 61 -19.31 21.60 2.55
C GLN A 61 -17.94 21.29 1.94
N PHE A 62 -17.87 20.16 1.25
CA PHE A 62 -16.70 19.84 0.43
C PHE A 62 -16.82 20.50 -0.94
N LYS A 63 -15.67 20.90 -1.49
CA LYS A 63 -15.62 21.25 -2.91
C LYS A 63 -15.86 19.97 -3.70
N SER A 64 -17.01 19.88 -4.32
CA SER A 64 -17.35 18.82 -5.26
C SER A 64 -17.17 19.33 -6.68
N ILE A 65 -16.75 18.43 -7.57
CA ILE A 65 -16.76 18.72 -9.00
C ILE A 65 -18.21 18.85 -9.49
N SER A 66 -18.44 19.70 -10.48
CA SER A 66 -19.75 19.81 -11.14
C SER A 66 -20.08 18.54 -11.93
N SER A 67 -21.36 18.34 -12.27
CA SER A 67 -21.76 17.25 -13.17
C SER A 67 -20.98 17.27 -14.47
N SER A 68 -20.80 18.45 -15.07
CA SER A 68 -20.03 18.62 -16.30
C SER A 68 -18.54 18.27 -16.16
N GLN A 69 -17.92 18.61 -15.03
CA GLN A 69 -16.54 18.20 -14.74
C GLN A 69 -16.44 16.69 -14.56
N ASN A 70 -17.42 16.08 -13.89
CA ASN A 70 -17.47 14.64 -13.73
C ASN A 70 -17.64 13.93 -15.09
N GLU A 71 -18.56 14.40 -15.92
CA GLU A 71 -18.76 13.89 -17.28
C GLU A 71 -17.48 13.99 -18.12
N MET A 72 -16.75 15.10 -18.02
CA MET A 72 -15.46 15.26 -18.69
C MET A 72 -14.38 14.28 -18.18
N LEU A 73 -14.31 14.03 -16.86
CA LEU A 73 -13.33 13.11 -16.28
C LEU A 73 -13.58 11.64 -16.63
N VAL A 74 -14.83 11.25 -16.90
CA VAL A 74 -15.20 9.88 -17.29
C VAL A 74 -15.38 9.74 -18.81
N ALA A 75 -15.16 10.81 -19.57
CA ALA A 75 -15.21 10.76 -21.02
C ALA A 75 -14.09 9.89 -21.59
N VAL A 76 -14.32 9.35 -22.79
CA VAL A 76 -13.28 8.64 -23.54
C VAL A 76 -12.24 9.64 -24.05
N PHE A 77 -10.97 9.29 -23.93
CA PHE A 77 -9.86 10.10 -24.42
C PHE A 77 -9.97 10.36 -25.93
N GLY A 78 -9.80 11.64 -26.31
CA GLY A 78 -9.75 12.03 -27.71
C GLY A 78 -8.39 11.73 -28.34
N GLU A 79 -8.34 11.59 -29.66
CA GLU A 79 -7.07 11.37 -30.38
C GLU A 79 -6.07 12.51 -30.14
N GLU A 80 -6.54 13.76 -30.17
CA GLU A 80 -5.71 14.95 -29.93
C GLU A 80 -5.15 14.97 -28.50
N GLU A 81 -5.94 14.55 -27.52
CA GLU A 81 -5.51 14.45 -26.13
C GLU A 81 -4.42 13.36 -25.97
N ILE A 82 -4.63 12.20 -26.59
CA ILE A 82 -3.66 11.10 -26.59
C ILE A 82 -2.35 11.55 -27.25
N LYS A 83 -2.42 12.21 -28.41
CA LYS A 83 -1.25 12.76 -29.10
C LYS A 83 -0.55 13.80 -28.23
N GLY A 84 -1.28 14.75 -27.66
CA GLY A 84 -0.72 15.74 -26.73
C GLY A 84 0.04 15.09 -25.59
N ALA A 85 -0.59 14.15 -24.89
CA ALA A 85 0.02 13.44 -23.76
C ALA A 85 1.30 12.67 -24.15
N VAL A 86 1.29 12.00 -25.31
CA VAL A 86 2.47 11.29 -25.82
C VAL A 86 3.59 12.28 -26.15
N TRP A 87 3.28 13.41 -26.79
CA TRP A 87 4.30 14.40 -27.20
C TRP A 87 4.87 15.20 -26.02
N ASP A 88 4.08 15.45 -24.98
CA ASP A 88 4.51 16.07 -23.72
C ASP A 88 5.46 15.16 -22.91
N CYS A 89 5.39 13.84 -23.09
CA CYS A 89 6.28 12.90 -22.43
C CYS A 89 7.71 12.95 -23.01
N GLY A 90 8.73 12.78 -22.17
CA GLY A 90 10.12 12.67 -22.66
C GLY A 90 10.32 11.44 -23.56
N SER A 91 11.07 11.57 -24.65
CA SER A 91 11.25 10.47 -25.62
C SER A 91 12.04 9.28 -25.07
N THR A 92 12.91 9.51 -24.07
CA THR A 92 13.79 8.48 -23.47
C THR A 92 13.25 7.90 -22.15
N LYS A 93 11.93 7.85 -21.99
CA LYS A 93 11.30 7.17 -20.84
C LYS A 93 11.47 5.65 -20.94
N CYS A 94 11.15 4.96 -19.84
CA CYS A 94 11.26 3.51 -19.73
C CYS A 94 10.56 2.79 -20.88
N LEU A 95 11.11 1.64 -21.27
CA LEU A 95 10.49 0.76 -22.26
C LEU A 95 9.19 0.17 -21.71
N GLY A 96 8.19 0.04 -22.57
CA GLY A 96 7.01 -0.76 -22.30
C GLY A 96 7.33 -2.25 -22.24
N PRO A 97 6.37 -3.10 -21.83
CA PRO A 97 6.49 -4.56 -21.92
C PRO A 97 6.75 -5.07 -23.35
N ASP A 98 6.41 -4.25 -24.35
CA ASP A 98 6.66 -4.45 -25.78
C ASP A 98 8.09 -4.08 -26.22
N GLY A 99 8.89 -3.47 -25.34
CA GLY A 99 10.25 -3.05 -25.62
C GLY A 99 10.38 -1.70 -26.33
N PHE A 100 9.28 -0.95 -26.53
CA PHE A 100 9.30 0.37 -27.18
C PHE A 100 9.21 1.51 -26.17
N ASN A 101 9.74 2.68 -26.51
CA ASN A 101 9.55 3.92 -25.76
C ASN A 101 8.81 4.96 -26.60
N PHE A 102 8.50 6.11 -25.99
CA PHE A 102 7.82 7.21 -26.68
C PHE A 102 8.58 7.75 -27.90
N LYS A 103 9.91 7.56 -28.00
CA LYS A 103 10.64 7.94 -29.21
C LYS A 103 10.11 7.19 -30.44
N PHE A 104 9.88 5.89 -30.32
CA PHE A 104 9.33 5.08 -31.41
C PHE A 104 7.94 5.58 -31.83
N ILE A 105 7.05 5.84 -30.86
CA ILE A 105 5.67 6.30 -31.13
C ILE A 105 5.62 7.72 -31.73
N LYS A 106 6.64 8.56 -31.48
CA LYS A 106 6.71 9.91 -32.04
C LYS A 106 7.32 9.96 -33.44
N GLU A 107 8.14 8.97 -33.78
CA GLU A 107 8.88 8.90 -35.06
C GLU A 107 8.09 8.18 -36.17
N PHE A 108 7.09 7.36 -35.81
CA PHE A 108 6.27 6.55 -36.71
C PHE A 108 4.78 6.72 -36.41
#